data_AF-A0A7S3ZHI3-F1
#
_entry.id   AF-A0A7S3ZHI3-F1
#
_cell.length_a   1.000
_cell.length_b   1.000
_cell.length_c   1.000
_cell.angle_alpha   90.00
_cell.angle_beta   90.00
_cell.angle_gamma   90.00
#
_symmetry.space_group_name_H-M   'P 1'
#
loop_
_entity.id
_entity.type
_entity.pdbx_description
1 polymer ?
#
loop_
_entity_poly.entity_id
_entity_poly.type
_entity_poly.pdbx_seq_one_letter_code
_entity_poly.pdbx_strand_id
1 'polypeptide(L)'
;GIAACDKALNGFQQVHRLFLAMVQRYPELRAKVNAKLRLFSCGGEAYRHKDRLRSLGDLLPLLAVSDRYSWSNVWQVFLAETLDRSVLWLGREHPELTRLPTADDRKDPDKLSELRQKRLELTLQAVAIRLRVTMFFVFFFKTFCQGTLDQRAERYDRYFGDAVPHGMPSTAEFKKRVKSILEVKSWAGIFKNLGVQCPPDETIARILEESVANSLRRGYHRAGMDFKRIQRSGVSRIVTRGESYALSKQMKGFTLGLGWTSNHDLDCGVILFDAETKQVEEIVDYSHLRSERYRIVHT
;
A
#
# COMPACT_ATOMS: atom_id res chain seq x y z
N GLY A 1 -6.32 -0.96 13.69
CA GLY A 1 -5.90 -2.32 13.29
C GLY A 1 -6.57 -3.32 14.20
N ILE A 2 -6.80 -4.55 13.75
CA ILE A 2 -7.33 -5.65 14.57
C ILE A 2 -6.23 -6.05 15.58
N ALA A 3 -6.59 -6.25 16.85
CA ALA A 3 -5.64 -6.72 17.86
C ALA A 3 -5.11 -8.12 17.51
N ALA A 4 -3.82 -8.38 17.76
CA ALA A 4 -3.26 -9.72 17.62
C ALA A 4 -3.88 -10.62 18.71
N CYS A 5 -4.88 -11.42 18.34
CA CYS A 5 -5.63 -12.29 19.24
C CYS A 5 -6.02 -13.60 18.55
N ASP A 6 -6.59 -14.54 19.31
CA ASP A 6 -7.04 -15.84 18.82
C ASP A 6 -8.01 -15.69 17.64
N LYS A 7 -8.97 -14.75 17.76
CA LYS A 7 -9.94 -14.47 16.70
C LYS A 7 -9.27 -14.03 15.40
N ALA A 8 -8.20 -13.22 15.49
CA ALA A 8 -7.46 -12.78 14.31
C ALA A 8 -6.71 -13.95 13.67
N LEU A 9 -6.03 -14.77 14.48
CA LEU A 9 -5.31 -15.95 14.01
C LEU A 9 -6.26 -16.95 13.32
N ASN A 10 -7.37 -17.29 13.98
CA ASN A 10 -8.39 -18.19 13.42
C ASN A 10 -9.00 -17.61 12.14
N GLY A 11 -9.30 -16.31 12.11
CA GLY A 11 -9.79 -15.63 10.91
C GLY A 11 -8.81 -15.74 9.73
N PHE A 12 -7.52 -15.52 9.95
CA PHE A 12 -6.52 -15.70 8.88
C PHE A 12 -6.42 -17.14 8.39
N GLN A 13 -6.49 -18.11 9.29
CA GLN A 13 -6.48 -19.53 8.93
C GLN A 13 -7.69 -19.92 8.07
N GLN A 14 -8.89 -19.49 8.49
CA GLN A 14 -10.13 -19.74 7.75
C GLN A 14 -10.12 -19.10 6.35
N VAL A 15 -9.66 -17.84 6.24
CA VAL A 15 -9.53 -17.16 4.94
C VAL A 15 -8.52 -17.86 4.04
N HIS A 16 -7.38 -18.30 4.58
CA HIS A 16 -6.40 -19.03 3.80
C HIS A 16 -6.92 -20.39 3.34
N ARG A 17 -7.61 -21.14 4.20
CA ARG A 17 -8.24 -22.41 3.84
C ARG A 17 -9.30 -22.23 2.74
N LEU A 18 -10.09 -21.15 2.82
CA LEU A 18 -11.02 -20.77 1.76
C LEU A 18 -10.29 -20.53 0.43
N PHE A 19 -9.18 -19.78 0.44
CA PHE A 19 -8.42 -19.54 -0.79
C PHE A 19 -7.81 -20.82 -1.35
N LEU A 20 -7.33 -21.73 -0.50
CA LEU A 20 -6.87 -23.07 -0.91
C LEU A 20 -8.01 -23.86 -1.56
N ALA A 21 -9.21 -23.85 -0.96
CA ALA A 21 -10.39 -24.50 -1.52
C ALA A 21 -10.71 -23.96 -2.92
N MET A 22 -10.63 -22.64 -3.11
CA MET A 22 -10.88 -22.00 -4.40
C MET A 22 -9.89 -22.46 -5.48
N VAL A 23 -8.58 -22.50 -5.19
CA VAL A 23 -7.59 -22.94 -6.20
C VAL A 23 -7.59 -24.45 -6.44
N GLN A 24 -8.06 -25.26 -5.48
CA GLN A 24 -8.28 -26.70 -5.66
C GLN A 24 -9.54 -26.96 -6.50
N ARG A 25 -10.62 -26.21 -6.25
CA ARG A 25 -11.90 -26.35 -6.96
C ARG A 25 -11.85 -25.83 -8.40
N TYR A 26 -11.06 -24.78 -8.65
CA TYR A 26 -10.98 -24.08 -9.93
C TYR A 26 -9.52 -24.07 -10.44
N PRO A 27 -9.07 -25.14 -11.15
CA PRO A 27 -7.70 -25.22 -11.66
C PRO A 27 -7.29 -24.06 -12.59
N GLU A 28 -8.26 -23.49 -13.32
CA GLU A 28 -8.07 -22.30 -14.14
C GLU A 28 -7.70 -21.06 -13.31
N LEU A 29 -8.23 -20.95 -12.09
CA LEU A 29 -7.84 -19.92 -11.14
C LEU A 29 -6.38 -20.13 -10.71
N ARG A 30 -6.01 -21.36 -10.34
CA ARG A 30 -4.62 -21.72 -10.01
C ARG A 30 -3.65 -21.38 -11.14
N ALA A 31 -4.01 -21.69 -12.39
CA ALA A 31 -3.22 -21.34 -13.56
C ALA A 31 -3.06 -19.82 -13.71
N LYS A 32 -4.14 -19.04 -13.53
CA LYS A 32 -4.10 -17.56 -13.55
C LYS A 32 -3.24 -16.98 -12.43
N VAL A 33 -3.32 -17.53 -11.22
CA VAL A 33 -2.47 -17.15 -10.08
C VAL A 33 -1.00 -17.33 -10.43
N ASN A 34 -0.62 -18.53 -10.87
CA ASN A 34 0.76 -18.85 -11.24
C ASN A 34 1.26 -18.01 -12.42
N ALA A 35 0.41 -17.76 -13.43
CA ALA A 35 0.75 -16.89 -14.54
C ALA A 35 1.01 -15.44 -14.11
N LYS A 36 0.19 -14.89 -13.20
CA LYS A 36 0.36 -13.54 -12.67
C LYS A 36 1.66 -13.42 -11.86
N LEU A 37 1.98 -14.42 -11.02
CA LEU A 37 3.22 -14.46 -10.27
C LEU A 37 4.45 -14.60 -11.17
N ARG A 38 4.36 -15.42 -12.23
CA ARG A 38 5.40 -15.54 -13.26
C ARG A 38 5.68 -14.20 -13.94
N LEU A 39 4.64 -13.50 -14.40
CA LEU A 39 4.77 -12.22 -15.07
C LEU A 39 5.34 -11.14 -14.12
N PHE A 40 4.95 -11.15 -12.85
CA PHE A 40 5.53 -10.25 -11.86
C PHE A 40 7.02 -10.51 -11.63
N SER A 41 7.41 -11.78 -11.48
CA SER A 41 8.79 -12.20 -11.21
C SER A 41 9.69 -11.99 -12.44
N CYS A 42 9.29 -12.55 -13.58
CA CYS A 42 10.15 -12.71 -14.76
C CYS A 42 9.70 -11.88 -15.97
N GLY A 43 8.51 -11.27 -15.96
CA GLY A 43 7.96 -10.56 -17.12
C GLY A 43 8.57 -9.16 -17.35
N GLY A 44 9.43 -8.69 -16.47
CA GLY A 44 10.05 -7.37 -16.55
C GLY A 44 9.23 -6.25 -15.87
N GLU A 45 9.75 -5.02 -15.94
CA GLU A 45 9.22 -3.88 -15.18
C GLU A 45 7.79 -3.49 -15.55
N ALA A 46 7.38 -3.69 -16.80
CA ALA A 46 6.05 -3.34 -17.29
C ALA A 46 4.93 -4.06 -16.52
N TYR A 47 5.15 -5.31 -16.13
CA TYR A 47 4.17 -6.12 -15.37
C TYR A 47 4.14 -5.78 -13.88
N ARG A 48 5.14 -5.05 -13.38
CA ARG A 48 5.18 -4.54 -11.99
C ARG A 48 4.69 -3.11 -11.89
N HIS A 49 4.57 -2.41 -13.01
CA HIS A 49 4.14 -1.02 -13.03
C HIS A 49 2.74 -0.84 -12.43
N LYS A 50 2.59 0.23 -11.65
CA LYS A 50 1.45 1.14 -11.74
C LYS A 50 0.11 0.61 -12.23
N ASP A 51 0.02 0.69 -13.54
CA ASP A 51 -1.18 0.56 -14.34
C ASP A 51 -1.56 -0.91 -14.55
N ARG A 52 -0.59 -1.83 -14.48
CA ARG A 52 -0.81 -3.28 -14.58
C ARG A 52 -1.09 -3.92 -13.23
N LEU A 53 -0.43 -3.45 -12.17
CA LEU A 53 -0.61 -3.96 -10.82
C LEU A 53 -0.82 -2.80 -9.84
N ARG A 54 -2.05 -2.32 -9.70
CA ARG A 54 -2.36 -1.14 -8.87
C ARG A 54 -1.87 -1.28 -7.43
N SER A 55 -2.11 -2.43 -6.80
CA SER A 55 -1.67 -2.73 -5.43
C SER A 55 -0.69 -3.90 -5.43
N LEU A 56 0.51 -3.69 -4.87
CA LEU A 56 1.47 -4.77 -4.65
C LEU A 56 1.02 -5.73 -3.56
N GLY A 57 0.26 -5.24 -2.58
CA GLY A 57 -0.26 -6.06 -1.48
C GLY A 57 -1.15 -7.20 -1.99
N ASP A 58 -1.84 -7.01 -3.11
CA ASP A 58 -2.70 -8.01 -3.75
C ASP A 58 -1.90 -9.21 -4.27
N LEU A 59 -0.59 -9.08 -4.43
CA LEU A 59 0.28 -10.17 -4.84
C LEU A 59 0.58 -11.15 -3.69
N LEU A 60 0.54 -10.69 -2.44
CA LEU A 60 0.94 -11.49 -1.28
C LEU A 60 -0.04 -12.66 -1.02
N PRO A 61 -1.38 -12.49 -1.06
CA PRO A 61 -2.31 -13.61 -0.97
C PRO A 61 -2.11 -14.65 -2.09
N LEU A 62 -1.71 -14.22 -3.29
CA LEU A 62 -1.48 -15.11 -4.43
C LEU A 62 -0.30 -16.06 -4.16
N LEU A 63 0.75 -15.58 -3.49
CA LEU A 63 1.88 -16.42 -3.07
C LEU A 63 1.45 -17.50 -2.06
N ALA A 64 0.46 -17.22 -1.20
CA ALA A 64 0.02 -18.17 -0.17
C ALA A 64 -0.59 -19.44 -0.78
N VAL A 65 -1.28 -19.30 -1.92
CA VAL A 65 -1.99 -20.37 -2.64
C VAL A 65 -1.28 -20.84 -3.91
N SER A 66 -0.05 -20.39 -4.13
CA SER A 66 0.80 -20.84 -5.22
C SER A 66 1.59 -22.08 -4.82
N ASP A 67 1.69 -23.00 -5.78
CA ASP A 67 2.50 -24.22 -5.71
C ASP A 67 3.82 -24.11 -6.51
N ARG A 68 3.98 -23.06 -7.33
CA ARG A 68 5.14 -22.88 -8.23
C ARG A 68 6.07 -21.75 -7.82
N TYR A 69 5.50 -20.71 -7.22
CA TYR A 69 6.21 -19.51 -6.76
C TYR A 69 6.05 -19.35 -5.26
N SER A 70 7.12 -18.90 -4.63
CA SER A 70 7.23 -18.59 -3.21
C SER A 70 7.89 -17.23 -3.01
N TRP A 71 7.96 -16.77 -1.76
CA TRP A 71 8.60 -15.50 -1.42
C TRP A 71 10.04 -15.39 -1.94
N SER A 72 10.81 -16.48 -1.92
CA SER A 72 12.19 -16.48 -2.42
C SER A 72 12.30 -16.15 -3.91
N ASN A 73 11.25 -16.41 -4.69
CA ASN A 73 11.23 -16.14 -6.14
C ASN A 73 10.89 -14.68 -6.48
N VAL A 74 10.37 -13.89 -5.53
CA VAL A 74 9.82 -12.56 -5.82
C VAL A 74 10.33 -11.44 -4.92
N TRP A 75 10.96 -11.75 -3.78
CA TRP A 75 11.26 -10.75 -2.76
C TRP A 75 12.09 -9.57 -3.27
N GLN A 76 13.08 -9.81 -4.14
CA GLN A 76 13.96 -8.76 -4.68
C GLN A 76 13.17 -7.76 -5.50
N VAL A 77 12.45 -8.26 -6.51
CA VAL A 77 11.65 -7.42 -7.41
C VAL A 77 10.46 -6.79 -6.68
N PHE A 78 9.91 -7.47 -5.67
CA PHE A 78 8.84 -6.92 -4.83
C PHE A 78 9.34 -5.76 -3.96
N LEU A 79 10.50 -5.92 -3.30
CA LEU A 79 11.06 -4.90 -2.44
C LEU A 79 11.51 -3.69 -3.26
N ALA A 80 12.21 -3.90 -4.38
CA ALA A 80 12.59 -2.83 -5.30
C ALA A 80 11.37 -2.03 -5.77
N GLU A 81 10.32 -2.70 -6.26
CA GLU A 81 9.08 -2.05 -6.70
C GLU A 81 8.38 -1.30 -5.55
N THR A 82 8.41 -1.85 -4.34
CA THR A 82 7.85 -1.21 -3.14
C THR A 82 8.57 0.09 -2.84
N LEU A 83 9.90 0.08 -2.90
CA LEU A 83 10.74 1.25 -2.63
C LEU A 83 10.54 2.31 -3.73
N ASP A 84 10.58 1.95 -5.02
CA ASP A 84 10.31 2.85 -6.15
C ASP A 84 8.97 3.59 -5.99
N ARG A 85 7.89 2.85 -5.68
CA ARG A 85 6.55 3.42 -5.49
C ARG A 85 6.43 4.25 -4.22
N SER A 86 7.24 3.95 -3.20
CA SER A 86 7.21 4.67 -1.93
C SER A 86 7.79 6.07 -2.03
N VAL A 87 8.64 6.36 -3.02
CA VAL A 87 9.29 7.67 -3.21
C VAL A 87 8.28 8.80 -3.34
N LEU A 88 7.11 8.57 -3.97
CA LEU A 88 6.06 9.60 -4.04
C LEU A 88 5.60 10.05 -2.65
N TRP A 89 5.46 9.09 -1.74
CA TRP A 89 5.05 9.35 -0.36
C TRP A 89 6.21 9.86 0.49
N LEU A 90 7.41 9.36 0.23
CA LEU A 90 8.64 9.86 0.85
C LEU A 90 8.83 11.35 0.54
N GLY A 91 8.67 11.75 -0.72
CA GLY A 91 8.79 13.15 -1.13
C GLY A 91 7.73 14.07 -0.53
N ARG A 92 6.56 13.53 -0.15
CA ARG A 92 5.54 14.29 0.59
C ARG A 92 5.96 14.60 2.02
N GLU A 93 6.60 13.65 2.70
CA GLU A 93 7.00 13.80 4.11
C GLU A 93 8.38 14.43 4.24
N HIS A 94 9.29 14.11 3.31
CA HIS A 94 10.68 14.53 3.25
C HIS A 94 11.10 14.85 1.80
N PRO A 95 10.66 15.99 1.22
CA PRO A 95 10.98 16.38 -0.15
C PRO A 95 12.48 16.42 -0.46
N GLU A 96 13.32 16.68 0.55
CA GLU A 96 14.77 16.70 0.40
C GLU A 96 15.35 15.34 -0.03
N LEU A 97 14.68 14.23 0.29
CA LEU A 97 15.15 12.89 -0.03
C LEU A 97 14.89 12.50 -1.49
N THR A 98 14.07 13.25 -2.23
CA THR A 98 13.88 13.01 -3.67
C THR A 98 15.00 13.61 -4.51
N ARG A 99 15.94 14.34 -3.88
CA ARG A 99 17.17 14.81 -4.51
C ARG A 99 18.26 13.75 -4.31
N LEU A 100 18.96 13.41 -5.39
CA LEU A 100 20.11 12.51 -5.35
C LEU A 100 21.36 13.28 -4.91
N PRO A 101 22.33 12.64 -4.24
CA PRO A 101 23.62 13.26 -3.94
C PRO A 101 24.29 13.75 -5.22
N THR A 102 24.73 15.01 -5.21
CA THR A 102 25.42 15.66 -6.35
C THR A 102 26.83 15.11 -6.55
N ALA A 103 27.48 15.48 -7.65
CA ALA A 103 28.88 15.12 -7.88
C ALA A 103 29.81 15.68 -6.78
N ASP A 104 29.52 16.86 -6.25
CA ASP A 104 30.31 17.48 -5.19
C ASP A 104 30.05 16.83 -3.83
N ASP A 105 28.80 16.46 -3.52
CA ASP A 105 28.50 15.67 -2.32
C ASP A 105 29.24 14.33 -2.30
N ARG A 106 29.48 13.73 -3.48
CA ARG A 106 30.20 12.46 -3.60
C ARG A 106 31.73 12.58 -3.45
N LYS A 107 32.29 13.79 -3.57
CA LYS A 107 33.72 14.04 -3.35
C LYS A 107 34.07 14.16 -1.86
N ASP A 108 33.08 14.47 -1.02
CA ASP A 108 33.21 14.60 0.42
C ASP A 108 32.61 13.34 1.11
N PRO A 109 33.44 12.39 1.57
CA PRO A 109 32.97 11.13 2.15
C PRO A 109 32.13 11.32 3.41
N ASP A 110 32.46 12.31 4.25
CA ASP A 110 31.78 12.56 5.52
C ASP A 110 30.37 13.11 5.25
N LYS A 111 30.27 14.09 4.34
CA LYS A 111 28.99 14.63 3.90
C LYS A 111 28.11 13.58 3.23
N LEU A 112 28.70 12.72 2.38
CA LEU A 112 27.96 11.64 1.74
C LEU A 112 27.41 10.64 2.76
N SER A 113 28.21 10.29 3.77
CA SER A 113 27.80 9.40 4.85
C SER A 113 26.61 9.96 5.64
N GLU A 114 26.65 11.23 6.01
CA GLU A 114 25.56 11.91 6.72
C GLU A 114 24.26 11.92 5.90
N LEU A 115 24.35 12.27 4.61
CA LEU A 115 23.20 12.25 3.70
C LEU A 115 22.56 10.86 3.58
N ARG A 116 23.38 9.81 3.54
CA ARG A 116 22.92 8.43 3.44
C ARG A 116 22.33 7.93 4.75
N GLN A 117 22.91 8.28 5.89
CA GLN A 117 22.34 7.97 7.20
C GLN A 117 20.95 8.60 7.35
N LYS A 118 20.83 9.89 7.02
CA LYS A 118 19.54 10.59 7.01
C LYS A 118 18.52 9.92 6.07
N ARG A 119 18.96 9.53 4.87
CA ARG A 119 18.11 8.80 3.91
C ARG A 119 17.62 7.46 4.47
N LEU A 120 18.49 6.68 5.11
CA LEU A 120 18.14 5.40 5.71
C LEU A 120 17.08 5.56 6.79
N GLU A 121 17.27 6.52 7.71
CA GLU A 121 16.37 6.76 8.83
C GLU A 121 14.99 7.22 8.36
N LEU A 122 14.94 8.30 7.60
CA LEU A 122 13.68 8.93 7.19
C LEU A 122 12.90 8.07 6.20
N THR A 123 13.59 7.34 5.32
CA THR A 123 12.91 6.39 4.43
C THR A 123 12.28 5.26 5.24
N LEU A 124 12.99 4.73 6.24
CA LEU A 124 12.44 3.67 7.09
C LEU A 124 11.16 4.13 7.80
N GLN A 125 11.13 5.35 8.33
CA GLN A 125 9.95 5.93 8.96
C GLN A 125 8.76 6.00 7.99
N ALA A 126 9.00 6.43 6.74
CA ALA A 126 7.96 6.56 5.71
C ALA A 126 7.44 5.21 5.16
N VAL A 127 8.27 4.16 5.15
CA VAL A 127 7.92 2.86 4.53
C VAL A 127 7.58 1.76 5.52
N ALA A 128 7.93 1.90 6.81
CA ALA A 128 7.76 0.86 7.82
C ALA A 128 6.33 0.29 7.86
N ILE A 129 5.30 1.15 7.80
CA ILE A 129 3.90 0.72 7.84
C ILE A 129 3.56 -0.20 6.66
N ARG A 130 4.00 0.14 5.45
CA ARG A 130 3.77 -0.68 4.25
C ARG A 130 4.52 -2.01 4.35
N LEU A 131 5.75 -1.99 4.84
CA LEU A 131 6.54 -3.19 5.00
C LEU A 131 6.00 -4.10 6.12
N ARG A 132 5.28 -3.60 7.14
CA ARG A 132 4.65 -4.43 8.18
C ARG A 132 3.69 -5.47 7.61
N VAL A 133 2.88 -5.09 6.62
CA VAL A 133 1.99 -6.02 5.93
C VAL A 133 2.81 -7.11 5.22
N THR A 134 3.88 -6.70 4.53
CA THR A 134 4.77 -7.63 3.82
C THR A 134 5.45 -8.60 4.81
N MET A 135 6.03 -8.09 5.90
CA MET A 135 6.65 -8.89 6.95
C MET A 135 5.65 -9.87 7.59
N PHE A 136 4.41 -9.44 7.80
CA PHE A 136 3.35 -10.32 8.28
C PHE A 136 3.08 -11.46 7.30
N PHE A 137 2.96 -11.18 6.00
CA PHE A 137 2.79 -12.21 4.99
C PHE A 137 4.01 -13.14 4.88
N VAL A 138 5.24 -12.64 5.02
CA VAL A 138 6.43 -13.50 5.05
C VAL A 138 6.41 -14.45 6.24
N PHE A 139 6.09 -13.94 7.43
CA PHE A 139 5.83 -14.79 8.59
C PHE A 139 4.75 -15.81 8.27
N PHE A 140 3.65 -15.38 7.65
CA PHE A 140 2.56 -16.25 7.26
C PHE A 140 3.01 -17.37 6.31
N PHE A 141 3.80 -17.07 5.28
CA PHE A 141 4.29 -18.07 4.33
C PHE A 141 5.20 -19.11 5.00
N LYS A 142 6.11 -18.64 5.86
CA LYS A 142 7.04 -19.52 6.59
C LYS A 142 6.33 -20.48 7.53
N THR A 143 5.16 -20.10 8.01
CA THR A 143 4.44 -20.85 9.03
C THR A 143 3.29 -21.68 8.47
N PHE A 144 2.48 -21.11 7.57
CA PHE A 144 1.23 -21.70 7.10
C PHE A 144 1.33 -22.28 5.69
N CYS A 145 2.30 -21.86 4.88
CA CYS A 145 2.41 -22.24 3.47
C CYS A 145 3.53 -23.28 3.21
N GLN A 146 3.87 -24.09 4.21
CA GLN A 146 4.83 -25.20 4.06
C GLN A 146 4.16 -26.44 3.49
N GLY A 147 4.85 -27.13 2.56
CA GLY A 147 4.34 -28.33 1.86
C GLY A 147 3.53 -28.02 0.61
N THR A 148 2.90 -29.05 0.03
CA THR A 148 2.00 -28.95 -1.13
C THR A 148 0.68 -28.26 -0.77
N LEU A 149 -0.10 -27.83 -1.76
CA LEU A 149 -1.42 -27.22 -1.50
C LEU A 149 -2.35 -28.17 -0.75
N ASP A 150 -2.33 -29.46 -1.08
CA ASP A 150 -3.16 -30.47 -0.44
C ASP A 150 -2.73 -30.70 1.02
N GLN A 151 -1.42 -30.77 1.28
CA GLN A 151 -0.90 -30.86 2.66
C GLN A 151 -1.27 -29.62 3.50
N ARG A 152 -1.28 -28.43 2.90
CA ARG A 152 -1.71 -27.19 3.58
C ARG A 152 -3.21 -27.25 3.89
N ALA A 153 -4.04 -27.70 2.94
CA ALA A 153 -5.48 -27.83 3.12
C ALA A 153 -5.83 -28.88 4.19
N GLU A 154 -5.20 -30.06 4.11
CA GLU A 154 -5.38 -31.16 5.06
C GLU A 154 -5.02 -30.74 6.50
N ARG A 155 -4.00 -29.88 6.66
CA ARG A 155 -3.63 -29.33 7.99
C ARG A 155 -4.76 -28.52 8.62
N TYR A 156 -5.58 -27.84 7.83
CA TYR A 156 -6.76 -27.13 8.35
C TYR A 156 -7.92 -28.09 8.58
N ASP A 157 -8.15 -29.02 7.65
CA ASP A 157 -9.30 -29.92 7.68
C ASP A 157 -9.22 -30.94 8.82
N ARG A 158 -8.01 -31.42 9.15
CA ARG A 158 -7.78 -32.37 10.26
C ARG A 158 -8.26 -31.84 11.61
N TYR A 159 -8.29 -30.53 11.77
CA TYR A 159 -8.68 -29.88 13.01
C TYR A 159 -10.03 -29.15 12.88
N PHE A 160 -10.78 -29.38 11.79
CA PHE A 160 -12.06 -28.69 11.51
C PHE A 160 -11.96 -27.16 11.61
N GLY A 161 -10.77 -26.59 11.34
CA GLY A 161 -10.51 -25.15 11.50
C GLY A 161 -10.44 -24.65 12.95
N ASP A 162 -10.40 -25.54 13.95
CA ASP A 162 -10.37 -25.20 15.37
C ASP A 162 -9.21 -25.90 16.11
N ALA A 163 -8.53 -25.15 16.96
CA ALA A 163 -7.25 -25.47 17.60
C ALA A 163 -6.02 -25.45 16.68
N VAL A 164 -5.00 -24.71 17.13
CA VAL A 164 -3.66 -24.62 16.55
C VAL A 164 -3.12 -26.05 16.32
N PRO A 165 -2.99 -26.52 15.07
CA PRO A 165 -2.45 -27.84 14.78
C PRO A 165 -1.08 -28.05 15.42
N HIS A 166 -0.70 -29.30 15.70
CA HIS A 166 0.68 -29.61 16.05
C HIS A 166 1.62 -29.11 14.93
N GLY A 167 2.58 -28.24 15.27
CA GLY A 167 3.46 -27.58 14.30
C GLY A 167 3.01 -26.19 13.80
N MET A 168 1.87 -25.68 14.28
CA MET A 168 1.42 -24.30 14.04
C MET A 168 1.70 -23.42 15.25
N PRO A 169 1.85 -22.09 15.08
CA PRO A 169 2.27 -21.21 16.18
C PRO A 169 1.12 -21.09 17.16
N SER A 170 1.43 -21.26 18.44
CA SER A 170 0.54 -20.88 19.52
C SER A 170 0.12 -19.42 19.38
N THR A 171 -1.02 -19.04 19.96
CA THR A 171 -1.44 -17.63 20.00
C THR A 171 -0.38 -16.74 20.64
N ALA A 172 0.34 -17.25 21.65
CA ALA A 172 1.45 -16.53 22.27
C ALA A 172 2.58 -16.25 21.28
N GLU A 173 2.98 -17.24 20.47
CA GLU A 173 3.98 -17.06 19.41
C GLU A 173 3.49 -16.12 18.32
N PHE A 174 2.23 -16.24 17.89
CA PHE A 174 1.61 -15.33 16.94
C PHE A 174 1.66 -13.88 17.44
N LYS A 175 1.20 -13.63 18.68
CA LYS A 175 1.25 -12.31 19.34
C LYS A 175 2.69 -11.79 19.41
N LYS A 176 3.64 -12.63 19.82
CA LYS A 176 5.07 -12.27 19.90
C LYS A 176 5.62 -11.86 18.53
N ARG A 177 5.29 -12.61 17.47
CA ARG A 177 5.73 -12.32 16.10
C ARG A 177 5.11 -11.03 15.58
N VAL A 178 3.79 -10.85 15.70
CA VAL A 178 3.13 -9.60 15.29
C VAL A 178 3.71 -8.41 16.05
N LYS A 179 3.93 -8.53 17.36
CA LYS A 179 4.59 -7.48 18.16
C LYS A 179 5.97 -7.12 17.60
N SER A 180 6.81 -8.10 17.30
CA SER A 180 8.14 -7.85 16.71
C SER A 180 8.10 -7.16 15.33
N ILE A 181 7.05 -7.39 14.55
CA ILE A 181 6.82 -6.71 13.25
C ILE A 181 6.38 -5.26 13.49
N LEU A 182 5.52 -5.01 14.46
CA LEU A 182 5.03 -3.66 14.79
C LEU A 182 6.14 -2.78 15.37
N GLU A 183 7.03 -3.36 16.17
CA GLU A 183 8.11 -2.67 16.90
C GLU A 183 9.41 -2.51 16.10
N VAL A 184 9.46 -2.94 14.85
CA VAL A 184 10.69 -2.84 14.03
C VAL A 184 11.06 -1.38 13.76
N LYS A 185 12.33 -1.05 14.03
CA LYS A 185 12.90 0.31 13.90
C LYS A 185 14.23 0.39 13.15
N SER A 186 14.68 -0.72 12.56
CA SER A 186 15.93 -0.76 11.80
C SER A 186 15.78 -1.57 10.51
N TRP A 187 16.60 -1.24 9.50
CA TRP A 187 16.66 -2.01 8.26
C TRP A 187 17.05 -3.47 8.50
N ALA A 188 18.04 -3.73 9.35
CA ALA A 188 18.37 -5.09 9.78
C ALA A 188 17.15 -5.85 10.34
N GLY A 189 16.31 -5.17 11.13
CA GLY A 189 15.05 -5.72 11.63
C GLY A 189 14.04 -5.99 10.52
N ILE A 190 13.92 -5.11 9.52
CA ILE A 190 13.08 -5.32 8.34
C ILE A 190 13.52 -6.57 7.58
N PHE A 191 14.80 -6.63 7.17
CA PHE A 191 15.33 -7.76 6.38
C PHE A 191 15.23 -9.08 7.15
N LYS A 192 15.47 -9.08 8.46
CA LYS A 192 15.26 -10.23 9.34
C LYS A 192 13.82 -10.75 9.29
N ASN A 193 12.83 -9.87 9.37
CA ASN A 193 11.41 -10.25 9.29
C ASN A 193 10.98 -10.61 7.87
N LEU A 194 11.60 -10.04 6.84
CA LEU A 194 11.46 -10.48 5.44
C LEU A 194 12.17 -11.81 5.17
N GLY A 195 12.92 -12.34 6.14
CA GLY A 195 13.52 -13.66 6.06
C GLY A 195 14.67 -13.75 5.07
N VAL A 196 15.36 -12.64 4.83
CA VAL A 196 16.46 -12.49 3.87
C VAL A 196 17.65 -11.82 4.56
N GLN A 197 18.85 -12.01 3.99
CA GLN A 197 20.06 -11.37 4.52
C GLN A 197 19.98 -9.85 4.35
N CYS A 198 20.31 -9.11 5.40
CA CYS A 198 20.40 -7.66 5.34
C CYS A 198 21.69 -7.25 4.62
N PRO A 199 21.61 -6.44 3.54
CA PRO A 199 22.79 -5.81 2.99
C PRO A 199 23.41 -4.81 3.99
N PRO A 200 24.68 -4.43 3.82
CA PRO A 200 25.26 -3.31 4.55
C PRO A 200 24.47 -2.02 4.31
N ASP A 201 24.45 -1.13 5.31
CA ASP A 201 23.70 0.14 5.25
C ASP A 201 24.06 0.98 4.02
N GLU A 202 25.33 1.00 3.64
CA GLU A 202 25.82 1.65 2.42
C GLU A 202 25.17 1.09 1.15
N THR A 203 24.96 -0.23 1.08
CA THR A 203 24.26 -0.87 -0.03
C THR A 203 22.77 -0.51 -0.02
N ILE A 204 22.15 -0.47 1.16
CA ILE A 204 20.74 -0.06 1.29
C ILE A 204 20.57 1.39 0.86
N ALA A 205 21.44 2.29 1.30
CA ALA A 205 21.40 3.69 0.92
C ALA A 205 21.48 3.87 -0.61
N ARG A 206 22.36 3.12 -1.28
CA ARG A 206 22.43 3.07 -2.74
C ARG A 206 21.15 2.55 -3.38
N ILE A 207 20.55 1.48 -2.86
CA ILE A 207 19.25 0.97 -3.35
C ILE A 207 18.17 2.05 -3.21
N LEU A 208 18.19 2.84 -2.14
CA LEU A 208 17.26 3.96 -1.94
C LEU A 208 17.51 5.12 -2.91
N GLU A 209 18.77 5.44 -3.22
CA GLU A 209 19.13 6.39 -4.28
C GLU A 209 18.61 5.91 -5.65
N GLU A 210 18.89 4.65 -5.99
CA GLU A 210 18.40 4.01 -7.22
C GLU A 210 16.87 4.01 -7.30
N SER A 211 16.19 3.79 -6.16
CA SER A 211 14.73 3.83 -6.09
C SER A 211 14.16 5.21 -6.46
N VAL A 212 14.85 6.30 -6.08
CA VAL A 212 14.47 7.66 -6.50
C VAL A 212 14.64 7.84 -8.00
N ALA A 213 15.78 7.41 -8.56
CA ALA A 213 16.02 7.48 -10.00
C ALA A 213 14.98 6.67 -10.79
N ASN A 214 14.69 5.44 -10.35
CA ASN A 214 13.68 4.57 -10.95
C ASN A 214 12.28 5.16 -10.85
N SER A 215 11.92 5.70 -9.68
CA SER A 215 10.62 6.34 -9.46
C SER A 215 10.39 7.52 -10.43
N LEU A 216 11.44 8.31 -10.70
CA LEU A 216 11.40 9.40 -11.67
C LEU A 216 11.26 8.87 -13.10
N ARG A 217 12.14 7.95 -13.51
CA ARG A 217 12.13 7.30 -14.84
C ARG A 217 10.78 6.65 -15.16
N ARG A 218 10.15 6.05 -14.15
CA ARG A 218 8.88 5.33 -14.29
C ARG A 218 7.65 6.21 -14.08
N GLY A 219 7.82 7.51 -13.83
CA GLY A 219 6.71 8.45 -13.70
C GLY A 219 5.86 8.25 -12.44
N TYR A 220 6.43 7.68 -11.39
CA TYR A 220 5.77 7.63 -10.08
C TYR A 220 5.77 8.98 -9.38
N HIS A 221 6.80 9.78 -9.60
CA HIS A 221 6.84 11.21 -9.33
C HIS A 221 7.42 11.96 -10.54
N ARG A 222 7.45 13.31 -10.50
CA ARG A 222 7.97 14.15 -11.58
C ARG A 222 9.02 15.12 -11.05
N ALA A 223 9.97 15.51 -11.90
CA ALA A 223 10.90 16.58 -11.58
C ALA A 223 10.13 17.89 -11.34
N GLY A 224 10.50 18.63 -10.29
CA GLY A 224 9.83 19.87 -9.90
C GLY A 224 8.41 19.69 -9.33
N MET A 225 7.99 18.45 -9.01
CA MET A 225 6.69 18.19 -8.39
C MET A 225 6.59 18.89 -7.03
N ASP A 226 5.53 19.68 -6.84
CA ASP A 226 5.17 20.19 -5.52
C ASP A 226 4.47 19.10 -4.72
N PHE A 227 5.25 18.41 -3.87
CA PHE A 227 4.74 17.31 -3.06
C PHE A 227 3.70 17.76 -2.01
N LYS A 228 3.60 19.06 -1.68
CA LYS A 228 2.58 19.57 -0.75
C LYS A 228 1.15 19.44 -1.30
N ARG A 229 1.01 19.40 -2.63
CA ARG A 229 -0.27 19.21 -3.32
C ARG A 229 -0.77 17.76 -3.32
N ILE A 230 0.06 16.81 -2.88
CA ILE A 230 -0.32 15.40 -2.81
C ILE A 230 -1.22 15.20 -1.59
N GLN A 231 -2.50 14.93 -1.83
CA GLN A 231 -3.46 14.67 -0.77
C GLN A 231 -3.03 13.53 0.15
N ARG A 232 -3.34 13.65 1.45
CA ARG A 232 -2.90 12.67 2.47
C ARG A 232 -3.41 11.25 2.19
N SER A 233 -4.60 11.14 1.61
CA SER A 233 -5.27 9.90 1.22
C SER A 233 -4.72 9.27 -0.06
N GLY A 234 -4.06 10.04 -0.94
CA GLY A 234 -3.66 9.62 -2.29
C GLY A 234 -4.80 9.20 -3.21
N VAL A 235 -6.05 9.50 -2.84
CA VAL A 235 -7.22 9.21 -3.66
C VAL A 235 -7.76 10.53 -4.16
N SER A 236 -7.21 11.01 -5.28
CA SER A 236 -7.93 11.95 -6.14
C SER A 236 -8.70 11.13 -7.16
N ARG A 237 -10.01 11.33 -7.24
CA ARG A 237 -10.83 10.78 -8.33
C ARG A 237 -11.22 11.93 -9.23
N ILE A 238 -10.63 11.96 -10.41
CA ILE A 238 -11.14 12.80 -11.50
C ILE A 238 -12.41 12.11 -11.98
N VAL A 239 -13.54 12.79 -11.85
CA VAL A 239 -14.83 12.33 -12.35
C VAL A 239 -14.95 12.85 -13.78
N THR A 240 -15.09 11.95 -14.74
CA THR A 240 -15.29 12.31 -16.16
C THR A 240 -16.76 12.66 -16.42
N ARG A 241 -17.04 13.27 -17.58
CA ARG A 241 -18.41 13.68 -17.95
C ARG A 241 -19.35 12.47 -17.91
N GLY A 242 -20.40 12.56 -17.09
CA GLY A 242 -21.41 11.51 -16.91
C GLY A 242 -21.09 10.50 -15.82
N GLU A 243 -19.90 10.54 -15.20
CA GLU A 243 -19.62 9.73 -14.03
C GLU A 243 -20.24 10.34 -12.76
N SER A 244 -20.65 9.47 -11.84
CA SER A 244 -21.13 9.87 -10.52
C SER A 244 -20.17 9.35 -9.44
N TYR A 245 -20.09 10.09 -8.34
CA TYR A 245 -19.32 9.70 -7.16
C TYR A 245 -20.21 9.63 -5.93
N ALA A 246 -20.26 8.45 -5.30
CA ALA A 246 -20.98 8.27 -4.06
C ALA A 246 -20.09 8.66 -2.87
N LEU A 247 -20.59 9.58 -2.05
CA LEU A 247 -19.95 9.92 -0.78
C LEU A 247 -20.16 8.79 0.25
N SER A 248 -19.21 8.62 1.16
CA SER A 248 -19.34 7.65 2.25
C SER A 248 -20.49 8.02 3.18
N LYS A 249 -21.28 7.04 3.63
CA LYS A 249 -22.35 7.22 4.63
C LYS A 249 -21.88 7.80 5.97
N GLN A 250 -20.57 7.75 6.24
CA GLN A 250 -19.96 8.25 7.48
C GLN A 250 -19.46 9.71 7.35
N MET A 251 -19.59 10.32 6.17
CA MET A 251 -19.12 11.68 5.92
C MET A 251 -19.95 12.69 6.71
N LYS A 252 -19.30 13.56 7.47
CA LYS A 252 -19.95 14.59 8.30
C LYS A 252 -20.14 15.94 7.61
N GLY A 253 -19.49 16.12 6.45
CA GLY A 253 -19.53 17.34 5.65
C GLY A 253 -18.48 17.28 4.54
N PHE A 254 -18.60 18.16 3.56
CA PHE A 254 -17.63 18.35 2.48
C PHE A 254 -17.60 19.82 2.07
N THR A 255 -16.54 20.22 1.37
CA THR A 255 -16.38 21.57 0.82
C THR A 255 -16.31 21.46 -0.70
N LEU A 256 -17.10 22.29 -1.39
CA LEU A 256 -16.99 22.49 -2.83
C LEU A 256 -16.12 23.73 -3.05
N GLY A 257 -15.13 23.61 -3.92
CA GLY A 257 -14.28 24.74 -4.32
C GLY A 257 -14.37 24.93 -5.82
N LEU A 258 -14.70 26.14 -6.26
CA LEU A 258 -14.63 26.56 -7.65
C LEU A 258 -13.39 27.45 -7.82
N GLY A 259 -12.66 27.27 -8.92
CA GLY A 259 -11.50 28.10 -9.25
C GLY A 259 -11.33 28.22 -10.75
N TRP A 260 -10.97 29.41 -11.21
CA TRP A 260 -10.78 29.74 -12.62
C TRP A 260 -9.48 30.55 -12.82
N THR A 261 -9.05 30.64 -14.07
CA THR A 261 -7.84 31.36 -14.48
C THR A 261 -8.12 32.67 -15.22
N SER A 262 -9.39 33.09 -15.28
CA SER A 262 -9.80 34.35 -15.93
C SER A 262 -9.84 35.51 -14.93
N ASN A 263 -9.85 36.74 -15.45
CA ASN A 263 -10.03 37.96 -14.66
C ASN A 263 -11.51 38.30 -14.41
N HIS A 264 -12.42 37.39 -14.77
CA HIS A 264 -13.85 37.59 -14.52
C HIS A 264 -14.18 37.18 -13.10
N ASP A 265 -15.12 37.88 -12.50
CA ASP A 265 -15.74 37.45 -11.25
C ASP A 265 -16.80 36.40 -11.59
N LEU A 266 -16.48 35.13 -11.34
CA LEU A 266 -17.41 34.03 -11.55
C LEU A 266 -18.03 33.67 -10.20
N ASP A 267 -19.30 33.31 -10.20
CA ASP A 267 -19.96 32.86 -8.99
C ASP A 267 -20.27 31.36 -9.03
N CYS A 268 -20.36 30.79 -7.84
CA CYS A 268 -20.77 29.41 -7.60
C CYS A 268 -22.01 29.42 -6.71
N GLY A 269 -23.12 28.92 -7.20
CA GLY A 269 -24.32 28.70 -6.39
C GLY A 269 -24.58 27.23 -6.12
N VAL A 270 -25.20 26.93 -4.98
CA VAL A 270 -25.79 25.62 -4.69
C VAL A 270 -27.30 25.76 -4.73
N ILE A 271 -27.95 24.98 -5.60
CA ILE A 271 -29.41 24.90 -5.68
C ILE A 271 -29.86 23.60 -5.03
N LEU A 272 -30.76 23.71 -4.06
CA LEU A 272 -31.36 22.59 -3.35
C LEU A 272 -32.74 22.32 -3.95
N PHE A 273 -33.00 21.06 -4.28
CA PHE A 273 -34.28 20.61 -4.81
C PHE A 273 -34.86 19.54 -3.91
N ASP A 274 -36.18 19.58 -3.73
CA ASP A 274 -36.90 18.48 -3.12
C ASP A 274 -36.88 17.26 -4.05
N ALA A 275 -36.59 16.09 -3.47
CA ALA A 275 -36.34 14.88 -4.25
C ALA A 275 -37.61 14.33 -4.92
N GLU A 276 -38.79 14.59 -4.36
CA GLU A 276 -40.07 14.06 -4.84
C GLU A 276 -40.73 15.03 -5.83
N THR A 277 -40.90 16.28 -5.42
CA THR A 277 -41.59 17.34 -6.16
C THR A 277 -40.73 18.02 -7.21
N LYS A 278 -39.39 17.89 -7.10
CA LYS A 278 -38.40 18.57 -7.96
C LYS A 278 -38.46 20.10 -7.90
N GLN A 279 -39.15 20.67 -6.91
CA GLN A 279 -39.18 22.11 -6.72
C GLN A 279 -37.89 22.59 -6.04
N VAL A 280 -37.47 23.81 -6.39
CA VAL A 280 -36.37 24.49 -5.71
C VAL A 280 -36.81 24.81 -4.30
N GLU A 281 -36.09 24.31 -3.32
CA GLU A 281 -36.34 24.65 -1.92
C GLU A 281 -35.57 25.90 -1.50
N GLU A 282 -34.31 25.98 -1.92
CA GLU A 282 -33.40 27.03 -1.49
C GLU A 282 -32.23 27.18 -2.46
N ILE A 283 -31.69 28.39 -2.54
CA ILE A 283 -30.50 28.74 -3.32
C ILE A 283 -29.51 29.39 -2.38
N VAL A 284 -28.28 28.88 -2.35
CA VAL A 284 -27.16 29.45 -1.58
C VAL A 284 -26.11 29.93 -2.57
N ASP A 285 -25.95 31.24 -2.69
CA ASP A 285 -25.07 31.91 -3.64
C ASP A 285 -24.54 33.23 -3.04
N TYR A 286 -23.91 34.08 -3.86
CA TYR A 286 -23.40 35.39 -3.43
C TYR A 286 -24.43 36.32 -2.76
N SER A 287 -25.72 36.17 -3.10
CA SER A 287 -26.82 36.96 -2.54
C SER A 287 -27.39 36.34 -1.26
N HIS A 288 -27.22 35.03 -1.08
CA HIS A 288 -27.69 34.26 0.07
C HIS A 288 -26.58 33.36 0.59
N LEU A 289 -25.68 33.93 1.41
CA LEU A 289 -24.44 33.26 1.84
C LEU A 289 -24.65 32.04 2.76
N ARG A 290 -25.85 31.85 3.31
CA ARG A 290 -26.14 30.75 4.24
C ARG A 290 -27.54 30.23 3.99
N SER A 291 -27.67 28.91 4.04
CA SER A 291 -28.99 28.28 4.07
C SER A 291 -29.65 28.44 5.45
N GLU A 292 -30.95 28.68 5.46
CA GLU A 292 -31.77 28.77 6.68
C GLU A 292 -32.13 27.38 7.22
N ARG A 293 -32.26 26.38 6.34
CA ARG A 293 -32.74 25.03 6.68
C ARG A 293 -31.63 24.00 6.79
N TYR A 294 -30.55 24.21 6.05
CA TYR A 294 -29.46 23.26 5.88
C TYR A 294 -28.14 23.85 6.35
N ARG A 295 -27.17 22.99 6.66
CA ARG A 295 -25.82 23.40 7.09
C ARG A 295 -24.93 23.70 5.89
N ILE A 296 -25.37 24.63 5.03
CA ILE A 296 -24.68 25.05 3.82
C ILE A 296 -24.31 26.52 3.97
N VAL A 297 -23.04 26.82 3.68
CA VAL A 297 -22.46 28.16 3.79
C VAL A 297 -21.63 28.40 2.53
N HIS A 298 -21.89 29.52 1.87
CA HIS A 298 -21.05 30.07 0.81
C HIS A 298 -19.98 30.97 1.45
N THR A 299 -18.73 30.78 1.05
CA THR A 299 -17.54 31.36 1.69
C THR A 299 -16.73 32.21 0.74
#